data_AF-A0AAQ6INM4-F1
#
_entry.id   AF-A0AAQ6INM4-F1
#
_cell.length_a   1.000
_cell.length_b   1.000
_cell.length_c   1.000
_cell.angle_alpha   90.00
_cell.angle_beta   90.00
_cell.angle_gamma   90.00
#
_symmetry.space_group_name_H-M   'P 1'
#
loop_
_entity.id
_entity.type
_entity.pdbx_description
1 polymer ?
#
loop_
_entity_poly.entity_id
_entity_poly.type
_entity_poly.pdbx_seq_one_letter_code
_entity_poly.pdbx_strand_id
1 'polypeptide(L)'
;MVQTTVRGAVAEALEDLSKIDFDKFSHRLLDYPEIRRRAVEGKSFLQITELLVSTFPGARALKVTLEILRLINCNEVAEKLDSKTEAFQDNGDPTFRKNSDGDLDLDPSQEAPNYAPDNRSLTAALSLGNVNLSMCTIQFGKYKGQTFKWLLENDVNYTAYLVANHQVERQHSTCQSQLMANKDSLTQYAMAYPEVLKVVRFQLSYLEAKERSCQSGKEGMALVGFGRHRSLTLQDLYNSKNTDIISYVNYLRGMKSACKKGSRMEDAIRYIFQRHKKKAVRKRKTKRKQVHNTRRQSTSTSRMHKENAKKK
;
A
#
# COMPACT_ATOMS: atom_id res chain seq x y z
N MET A 1 -14.95 -30.79 -11.85
CA MET A 1 -13.95 -31.10 -10.81
C MET A 1 -14.54 -30.66 -9.48
N VAL A 2 -14.72 -31.56 -8.52
CA VAL A 2 -15.27 -31.24 -7.20
C VAL A 2 -14.23 -30.37 -6.49
N GLN A 3 -14.59 -29.15 -6.10
CA GLN A 3 -13.72 -28.31 -5.28
C GLN A 3 -13.55 -29.00 -3.93
N THR A 4 -12.38 -29.60 -3.69
CA THR A 4 -12.04 -30.21 -2.39
C THR A 4 -12.09 -29.11 -1.34
N THR A 5 -12.82 -29.27 -0.24
CA THR A 5 -12.82 -28.29 0.86
C THR A 5 -11.80 -28.71 1.91
N VAL A 6 -11.32 -27.77 2.75
CA VAL A 6 -10.46 -28.09 3.91
C VAL A 6 -11.06 -29.22 4.75
N ARG A 7 -12.38 -29.16 4.99
CA ARG A 7 -13.13 -30.20 5.70
C ARG A 7 -13.04 -31.56 5.01
N GLY A 8 -13.25 -31.61 3.69
CA GLY A 8 -13.19 -32.86 2.93
C GLY A 8 -11.79 -33.47 2.94
N ALA A 9 -10.76 -32.65 2.77
CA ALA A 9 -9.37 -33.11 2.77
C ALA A 9 -8.95 -33.66 4.14
N VAL A 10 -9.33 -33.00 5.24
CA VAL A 10 -9.07 -33.49 6.61
C VAL A 10 -9.85 -34.76 6.89
N ALA A 11 -11.13 -34.85 6.50
CA ALA A 11 -11.94 -36.06 6.69
C ALA A 11 -11.30 -37.28 6.02
N GLU A 12 -10.88 -37.14 4.76
CA GLU A 12 -10.24 -38.21 4.00
C GLU A 12 -8.89 -38.61 4.60
N ALA A 13 -8.08 -37.63 5.04
CA ALA A 13 -6.81 -37.93 5.71
C ALA A 13 -7.00 -38.69 7.03
N LEU A 14 -8.04 -38.36 7.81
CA LEU A 14 -8.34 -39.08 9.04
C LEU A 14 -8.99 -40.44 8.81
N GLU A 15 -9.71 -40.61 7.70
CA GLU A 15 -10.27 -41.89 7.26
C GLU A 15 -9.18 -42.89 6.83
N ASP A 16 -8.12 -42.39 6.20
CA ASP A 16 -6.95 -43.18 5.79
C ASP A 16 -6.10 -43.69 6.99
N LEU A 17 -6.37 -43.22 8.22
CA LEU A 17 -5.63 -43.65 9.41
C LEU A 17 -6.08 -45.03 9.91
N SER A 18 -5.11 -45.82 10.38
CA SER A 18 -5.41 -47.01 11.17
C SER A 18 -6.10 -46.61 12.49
N LYS A 19 -6.89 -47.50 13.08
CA LYS A 19 -7.54 -47.24 14.38
C LYS A 19 -6.54 -46.82 15.45
N ILE A 20 -5.36 -47.45 15.49
CA ILE A 20 -4.30 -47.16 16.45
C ILE A 20 -3.75 -45.74 16.22
N ASP A 21 -3.52 -45.36 14.98
CA ASP A 21 -2.97 -44.04 14.67
C ASP A 21 -4.02 -42.93 14.82
N PHE A 22 -5.29 -43.23 14.55
CA PHE A 22 -6.40 -42.33 14.87
C PHE A 22 -6.55 -42.11 16.38
N ASP A 23 -6.35 -43.13 17.21
CA ASP A 23 -6.36 -42.99 18.67
C ASP A 23 -5.17 -42.15 19.15
N LYS A 24 -3.97 -42.34 18.57
CA LYS A 24 -2.80 -41.47 18.84
C LYS A 24 -3.06 -40.03 18.40
N PHE A 25 -3.64 -39.83 17.22
CA PHE A 25 -4.02 -38.51 16.69
C PHE A 25 -4.98 -37.81 17.65
N SER A 26 -6.02 -38.53 18.08
CA SER A 26 -7.01 -38.08 19.06
C SER A 26 -6.36 -37.71 20.39
N HIS A 27 -5.41 -38.52 20.88
CA HIS A 27 -4.69 -38.20 22.10
C HIS A 27 -3.86 -36.91 21.99
N ARG A 28 -3.18 -36.71 20.84
CA ARG A 28 -2.39 -35.49 20.56
C ARG A 28 -3.22 -34.23 20.42
N LEU A 29 -4.50 -34.33 20.04
CA LEU A 29 -5.40 -33.17 20.07
C LEU A 29 -5.58 -32.59 21.48
N LEU A 30 -5.37 -33.38 22.53
CA LEU A 30 -5.45 -32.91 23.92
C LEU A 30 -4.26 -32.05 24.35
N ASP A 31 -3.19 -32.01 23.55
CA ASP A 31 -2.05 -31.10 23.75
C ASP A 31 -2.46 -29.64 23.45
N TYR A 32 -3.62 -29.41 22.80
CA TYR A 32 -4.15 -28.09 22.48
C TYR A 32 -5.15 -27.62 23.56
N PRO A 33 -4.96 -26.45 24.19
CA PRO A 33 -5.79 -25.97 25.30
C PRO A 33 -7.25 -25.69 24.89
N GLU A 34 -7.52 -25.46 23.61
CA GLU A 34 -8.85 -25.23 23.06
C GLU A 34 -9.70 -26.52 23.04
N ILE A 35 -9.07 -27.70 23.10
CA ILE A 35 -9.74 -29.01 22.97
C ILE A 35 -9.88 -29.67 24.35
N ARG A 36 -11.11 -30.03 24.71
CA ARG A 36 -11.40 -30.77 25.94
C ARG A 36 -11.43 -32.27 25.67
N ARG A 37 -10.98 -33.08 26.64
CA ARG A 37 -11.02 -34.56 26.59
C ARG A 37 -12.35 -35.15 26.12
N ARG A 38 -13.46 -34.68 26.70
CA ARG A 38 -14.84 -35.09 26.33
C ARG A 38 -15.21 -34.84 24.85
N ALA A 39 -14.52 -33.93 24.19
CA ALA A 39 -14.77 -33.57 22.80
C ALA A 39 -14.11 -34.54 21.82
N VAL A 40 -13.15 -35.36 22.29
CA VAL A 40 -12.35 -36.25 21.45
C VAL A 40 -12.62 -37.72 21.76
N GLU A 41 -12.82 -38.08 23.04
CA GLU A 41 -13.04 -39.47 23.43
C GLU A 41 -14.29 -40.09 22.80
N GLY A 42 -14.11 -41.26 22.16
CA GLY A 42 -15.19 -42.04 21.55
C GLY A 42 -15.81 -41.40 20.30
N LYS A 43 -15.17 -40.38 19.70
CA LYS A 43 -15.66 -39.70 18.50
C LYS A 43 -15.18 -40.38 17.23
N SER A 44 -16.02 -40.34 16.19
CA SER A 44 -15.63 -40.79 14.85
C SER A 44 -14.72 -39.77 14.19
N PHE A 45 -13.97 -40.20 13.16
CA PHE A 45 -13.12 -39.30 12.38
C PHE A 45 -13.89 -38.10 11.81
N LEU A 46 -15.14 -38.29 11.34
CA LEU A 46 -16.00 -37.18 10.89
C LEU A 46 -16.32 -36.17 12.00
N GLN A 47 -16.57 -36.65 13.22
CA GLN A 47 -16.82 -35.79 14.37
C GLN A 47 -15.55 -35.04 14.81
N ILE A 48 -14.39 -35.69 14.73
CA ILE A 48 -13.08 -35.05 14.96
C ILE A 48 -12.76 -34.03 13.87
N THR A 49 -13.08 -34.31 12.60
CA THR A 49 -12.95 -33.35 11.51
C THR A 49 -13.82 -32.11 11.75
N GLU A 50 -15.08 -32.31 12.17
CA GLU A 50 -15.98 -31.20 12.49
C GLU A 50 -15.42 -30.37 13.66
N LEU A 51 -14.93 -31.04 14.70
CA LEU A 51 -14.29 -30.39 15.83
C LEU A 51 -13.07 -29.57 15.39
N LEU A 52 -12.19 -30.13 14.55
CA LEU A 52 -11.01 -29.45 14.03
C LEU A 52 -11.36 -28.21 13.22
N VAL A 53 -12.30 -28.32 12.28
CA VAL A 53 -12.71 -27.19 11.43
C VAL A 53 -13.46 -26.12 12.23
N SER A 54 -14.24 -26.53 13.25
CA SER A 54 -14.94 -25.59 14.14
C SER A 54 -14.01 -24.92 15.15
N THR A 55 -12.98 -25.61 15.63
CA THR A 55 -12.05 -25.10 16.67
C THR A 55 -10.92 -24.30 16.05
N PHE A 56 -10.46 -24.70 14.86
CA PHE A 56 -9.37 -24.07 14.13
C PHE A 56 -9.83 -23.64 12.72
N PRO A 57 -10.47 -22.47 12.58
CA PRO A 57 -11.02 -22.04 11.30
C PRO A 57 -9.95 -21.87 10.20
N GLY A 58 -10.34 -22.17 8.95
CA GLY A 58 -9.52 -21.93 7.76
C GLY A 58 -8.31 -22.87 7.63
N ALA A 59 -7.17 -22.34 7.16
CA ALA A 59 -5.93 -23.10 6.96
C ALA A 59 -5.30 -23.63 8.27
N ARG A 60 -5.74 -23.12 9.44
CA ARG A 60 -5.23 -23.57 10.75
C ARG A 60 -5.63 -25.02 11.06
N ALA A 61 -6.82 -25.45 10.67
CA ALA A 61 -7.22 -26.86 10.78
C ALA A 61 -6.28 -27.79 10.00
N LEU A 62 -5.88 -27.40 8.78
CA LEU A 62 -4.92 -28.16 7.97
C LEU A 62 -3.56 -28.23 8.65
N LYS A 63 -3.05 -27.08 9.10
CA LYS A 63 -1.74 -27.01 9.75
C LYS A 63 -1.67 -27.89 11.01
N VAL A 64 -2.67 -27.78 11.89
CA VAL A 64 -2.76 -28.62 13.10
C VAL A 64 -2.84 -30.09 12.74
N THR A 65 -3.61 -30.45 11.71
CA THR A 65 -3.73 -31.84 11.25
C THR A 65 -2.39 -32.38 10.74
N LEU A 66 -1.68 -31.63 9.89
CA LEU A 66 -0.36 -32.00 9.36
C LEU A 66 0.69 -32.13 10.46
N GLU A 67 0.72 -31.20 11.42
CA GLU A 67 1.62 -31.25 12.57
C GLU A 67 1.42 -32.53 13.37
N ILE A 68 0.17 -32.87 13.72
CA ILE A 68 -0.13 -34.08 14.48
C ILE A 68 0.19 -35.34 13.68
N LEU A 69 -0.18 -35.40 12.38
CA LEU A 69 0.12 -36.54 11.51
C LEU A 69 1.63 -36.84 11.47
N ARG A 70 2.47 -35.79 11.35
CA ARG A 70 3.93 -35.92 11.39
C ARG A 70 4.42 -36.37 12.77
N LEU A 71 3.84 -35.86 13.86
CA LEU A 71 4.19 -36.25 15.24
C LEU A 71 3.87 -37.70 15.58
N ILE A 72 2.84 -38.29 14.97
CA ILE A 72 2.47 -39.70 15.15
C ILE A 72 3.16 -40.62 14.13
N ASN A 73 4.07 -40.09 13.31
CA ASN A 73 4.79 -40.76 12.22
C ASN A 73 3.91 -41.22 11.05
N CYS A 74 2.73 -40.64 10.86
CA CYS A 74 1.87 -40.87 9.69
C CYS A 74 2.28 -39.97 8.51
N ASN A 75 3.56 -40.03 8.12
CA ASN A 75 4.14 -39.12 7.15
C ASN A 75 3.53 -39.27 5.75
N GLU A 76 3.18 -40.48 5.32
CA GLU A 76 2.58 -40.70 3.99
C GLU A 76 1.20 -40.02 3.85
N VAL A 77 0.37 -40.13 4.90
CA VAL A 77 -0.93 -39.46 4.96
C VAL A 77 -0.75 -37.94 5.06
N ALA A 78 0.26 -37.48 5.80
CA ALA A 78 0.60 -36.06 5.87
C ALA A 78 0.99 -35.49 4.50
N GLU A 79 1.88 -36.14 3.76
CA GLU A 79 2.33 -35.67 2.43
C GLU A 79 1.21 -35.73 1.38
N LYS A 80 0.35 -36.75 1.44
CA LYS A 80 -0.85 -36.84 0.59
C LYS A 80 -1.82 -35.69 0.89
N LEU A 81 -2.05 -35.39 2.16
CA LEU A 81 -2.85 -34.24 2.59
C LEU A 81 -2.21 -32.93 2.14
N ASP A 82 -0.89 -32.77 2.31
CA ASP A 82 -0.14 -31.57 1.95
C ASP A 82 -0.25 -31.29 0.45
N SER A 83 0.08 -32.29 -0.39
CA SER A 83 0.01 -32.21 -1.85
C SER A 83 -1.41 -31.89 -2.35
N LYS A 84 -2.42 -32.46 -1.71
CA LYS A 84 -3.84 -32.21 -2.03
C LYS A 84 -4.32 -30.84 -1.57
N THR A 85 -3.61 -30.24 -0.61
CA THR A 85 -3.99 -28.99 0.03
C THR A 85 -2.98 -27.85 -0.13
N GLU A 86 -1.97 -28.00 -0.99
CA GLU A 86 -1.04 -26.92 -1.37
C GLU A 86 -1.80 -25.67 -1.84
N ALA A 87 -2.96 -25.84 -2.49
CA ALA A 87 -3.85 -24.74 -2.89
C ALA A 87 -4.59 -24.05 -1.72
N PHE A 88 -4.64 -24.66 -0.52
CA PHE A 88 -5.28 -24.13 0.69
C PHE A 88 -4.30 -23.63 1.75
N GLN A 89 -2.99 -23.76 1.52
CA GLN A 89 -1.95 -23.20 2.38
C GLN A 89 -1.85 -21.69 2.18
N ASP A 90 -2.90 -20.97 2.56
CA ASP A 90 -2.80 -19.54 2.77
C ASP A 90 -2.01 -19.29 4.06
N ASN A 91 -0.69 -19.08 3.91
CA ASN A 91 0.20 -18.70 5.00
C ASN A 91 -0.12 -17.31 5.59
N GLY A 92 -1.15 -16.65 5.09
CA GLY A 92 -1.52 -15.27 5.38
C GLY A 92 -0.68 -14.26 4.61
N ASP A 93 0.30 -14.72 3.84
CA ASP A 93 1.14 -13.88 3.01
C ASP A 93 0.45 -13.52 1.69
N PRO A 94 0.40 -12.22 1.33
CA PRO A 94 -0.18 -11.77 0.08
C PRO A 94 0.76 -12.08 -1.09
N THR A 95 0.17 -12.52 -2.20
CA THR A 95 0.88 -12.67 -3.47
C THR A 95 0.94 -11.33 -4.19
N PHE A 96 2.10 -10.70 -4.16
CA PHE A 96 2.30 -9.39 -4.78
C PHE A 96 2.47 -9.47 -6.29
N ARG A 97 1.64 -8.71 -7.01
CA ARG A 97 1.79 -8.52 -8.46
C ARG A 97 3.02 -7.68 -8.76
N LYS A 98 3.78 -8.07 -9.78
CA LYS A 98 4.96 -7.36 -10.27
C LYS A 98 4.70 -6.84 -11.67
N ASN A 99 5.25 -5.67 -11.98
CA ASN A 99 5.25 -5.11 -13.33
C ASN A 99 6.43 -5.69 -14.15
N SER A 100 6.53 -5.26 -15.41
CA SER A 100 7.60 -5.69 -16.34
C SER A 100 9.02 -5.38 -15.85
N ASP A 101 9.17 -4.40 -14.96
CA ASP A 101 10.45 -4.00 -14.38
C ASP A 101 10.80 -4.81 -13.12
N GLY A 102 9.93 -5.74 -12.69
CA GLY A 102 10.08 -6.52 -11.45
C GLY A 102 9.70 -5.75 -10.18
N ASP A 103 9.23 -4.51 -10.33
CA ASP A 103 8.73 -3.67 -9.24
C ASP A 103 7.28 -4.03 -8.90
N LEU A 104 6.85 -3.64 -7.69
CA LEU A 104 5.49 -3.86 -7.22
C LEU A 104 4.48 -3.14 -8.13
N ASP A 105 3.52 -3.88 -8.67
CA ASP A 105 2.44 -3.32 -9.48
C ASP A 105 1.48 -2.54 -8.58
N LEU A 106 1.36 -1.24 -8.85
CA LEU A 106 0.57 -0.29 -8.07
C LEU A 106 -0.82 -0.08 -8.66
N ASP A 107 -1.09 -0.58 -9.86
CA ASP A 107 -2.40 -0.43 -10.49
C ASP A 107 -3.38 -1.48 -9.93
N PRO A 108 -4.65 -1.11 -9.71
CA PRO A 108 -5.66 -2.05 -9.24
C PRO A 108 -5.80 -3.27 -10.18
N SER A 109 -6.03 -4.45 -9.61
CA SER A 109 -6.22 -5.68 -10.38
C SER A 109 -7.55 -5.65 -11.15
N GLN A 110 -7.74 -6.64 -12.03
CA GLN A 110 -9.02 -6.86 -12.70
C GLN A 110 -10.11 -7.41 -11.75
N GLU A 111 -9.73 -7.92 -10.58
CA GLU A 111 -10.66 -8.36 -9.53
C GLU A 111 -11.17 -7.18 -8.68
N ALA A 112 -10.36 -6.13 -8.54
CA ALA A 112 -10.73 -4.93 -7.79
C ALA A 112 -12.02 -4.21 -8.26
N PRO A 113 -12.39 -4.17 -9.55
CA PRO A 113 -13.69 -3.64 -9.98
C PRO A 113 -14.85 -4.64 -9.88
N ASN A 114 -14.58 -5.95 -9.79
CA ASN A 114 -15.59 -7.01 -9.87
C ASN A 114 -15.93 -7.65 -8.51
N TYR A 115 -15.46 -7.08 -7.39
CA TYR A 115 -15.65 -7.70 -6.09
C TYR A 115 -17.13 -7.64 -5.63
N ALA A 116 -17.66 -8.76 -5.16
CA ALA A 116 -18.92 -8.83 -4.44
C ALA A 116 -18.62 -8.85 -2.92
N PRO A 117 -19.34 -8.07 -2.10
CA PRO A 117 -19.16 -8.13 -0.64
C PRO A 117 -19.63 -9.49 -0.13
N ASP A 118 -18.68 -10.30 0.34
CA ASP A 118 -19.02 -11.58 0.97
C ASP A 118 -19.43 -11.32 2.43
N ASN A 119 -20.73 -11.41 2.71
CA ASN A 119 -21.30 -11.10 4.02
C ASN A 119 -20.99 -12.15 5.11
N ARG A 120 -20.16 -13.16 4.83
CA ARG A 120 -19.93 -14.31 5.73
C ARG A 120 -18.89 -14.10 6.84
N SER A 121 -18.09 -13.03 6.81
CA SER A 121 -16.90 -12.92 7.69
C SER A 121 -17.01 -11.91 8.84
N LEU A 122 -18.22 -11.46 9.21
CA LEU A 122 -18.42 -10.38 10.19
C LEU A 122 -18.08 -10.72 11.66
N THR A 123 -17.69 -11.95 12.00
CA THR A 123 -17.45 -12.35 13.40
C THR A 123 -16.16 -13.14 13.56
N ALA A 124 -15.04 -12.43 13.65
CA ALA A 124 -13.88 -12.91 14.39
C ALA A 124 -13.00 -11.73 14.79
N ALA A 125 -13.38 -11.07 15.88
CA ALA A 125 -12.46 -10.21 16.62
C ALA A 125 -12.46 -10.64 18.09
N LEU A 126 -11.24 -10.73 18.62
CA LEU A 126 -10.83 -10.79 20.03
C LEU A 126 -10.77 -12.18 20.67
N SER A 127 -9.55 -12.73 20.80
CA SER A 127 -8.86 -12.95 22.09
C SER A 127 -7.72 -13.98 21.95
N LEU A 128 -6.57 -13.65 22.56
CA LEU A 128 -5.39 -14.48 22.86
C LEU A 128 -4.53 -14.97 21.67
N GLY A 129 -3.34 -14.38 21.54
CA GLY A 129 -2.13 -14.99 20.94
C GLY A 129 -2.25 -15.42 19.47
N ASN A 130 -1.73 -14.59 18.56
CA ASN A 130 -1.65 -14.80 17.10
C ASN A 130 -2.97 -14.61 16.35
N VAL A 131 -3.45 -13.36 16.28
CA VAL A 131 -4.47 -12.96 15.30
C VAL A 131 -3.84 -13.08 13.90
N ASN A 132 -4.40 -13.96 13.06
CA ASN A 132 -4.04 -14.00 11.64
C ASN A 132 -4.60 -12.75 10.93
N LEU A 133 -3.81 -11.67 10.91
CA LEU A 133 -4.22 -10.37 10.37
C LEU A 133 -4.64 -10.44 8.90
N SER A 134 -4.14 -11.42 8.14
CA SER A 134 -4.49 -11.62 6.72
C SER A 134 -6.00 -11.80 6.50
N MET A 135 -6.70 -12.42 7.46
CA MET A 135 -8.14 -12.72 7.40
C MET A 135 -9.01 -11.58 7.96
N CYS A 136 -8.41 -10.59 8.63
CA CYS A 136 -9.18 -9.47 9.17
C CYS A 136 -9.87 -8.72 8.03
N THR A 137 -11.16 -8.44 8.22
CA THR A 137 -11.99 -7.75 7.25
C THR A 137 -11.85 -6.24 7.38
N ILE A 138 -11.80 -5.56 6.24
CA ILE A 138 -11.77 -4.10 6.14
C ILE A 138 -13.15 -3.55 6.51
N GLN A 139 -13.19 -2.66 7.49
CA GLN A 139 -14.44 -2.08 8.00
C GLN A 139 -14.80 -0.72 7.39
N PHE A 140 -13.99 -0.22 6.45
CA PHE A 140 -14.08 1.14 5.91
C PHE A 140 -13.64 1.25 4.44
N GLY A 141 -13.88 2.42 3.85
CA GLY A 141 -13.37 2.74 2.52
C GLY A 141 -13.99 1.93 1.38
N LYS A 142 -13.33 1.98 0.22
CA LYS A 142 -13.83 1.44 -1.04
C LYS A 142 -14.03 -0.07 -1.00
N TYR A 143 -13.18 -0.81 -0.30
CA TYR A 143 -13.17 -2.29 -0.29
C TYR A 143 -13.66 -2.85 1.05
N LYS A 144 -14.59 -2.16 1.72
CA LYS A 144 -15.21 -2.65 2.95
C LYS A 144 -15.80 -4.05 2.72
N GLY A 145 -15.54 -4.96 3.65
CA GLY A 145 -15.98 -6.36 3.55
C GLY A 145 -14.93 -7.31 2.97
N GLN A 146 -13.85 -6.81 2.36
CA GLN A 146 -12.73 -7.64 1.91
C GLN A 146 -11.70 -7.88 3.00
N THR A 147 -10.89 -8.93 2.86
CA THR A 147 -9.79 -9.21 3.80
C THR A 147 -8.61 -8.27 3.57
N PHE A 148 -7.75 -8.13 4.59
CA PHE A 148 -6.52 -7.36 4.44
C PHE A 148 -5.61 -7.96 3.37
N LYS A 149 -5.49 -9.29 3.34
CA LYS A 149 -4.72 -9.98 2.29
C LYS A 149 -5.24 -9.64 0.90
N TRP A 150 -6.55 -9.79 0.68
CA TRP A 150 -7.17 -9.49 -0.61
C TRP A 150 -6.83 -8.07 -1.07
N LEU A 151 -6.89 -7.10 -0.15
CA LEU A 151 -6.57 -5.72 -0.48
C LEU A 151 -5.09 -5.53 -0.88
N LEU A 152 -4.15 -6.18 -0.21
CA LEU A 152 -2.73 -6.11 -0.57
C LEU A 152 -2.42 -6.78 -1.92
N GLU A 153 -3.15 -7.82 -2.30
CA GLU A 153 -2.97 -8.50 -3.61
C GLU A 153 -3.57 -7.69 -4.77
N ASN A 154 -4.66 -6.97 -4.48
CA ASN A 154 -5.49 -6.35 -5.51
C ASN A 154 -5.29 -4.84 -5.67
N ASP A 155 -4.92 -4.10 -4.62
CA ASP A 155 -4.75 -2.65 -4.69
C ASP A 155 -3.76 -2.12 -3.62
N VAL A 156 -2.46 -2.37 -3.85
CA VAL A 156 -1.40 -1.91 -2.93
C VAL A 156 -1.37 -0.38 -2.82
N ASN A 157 -1.61 0.34 -3.92
CA ASN A 157 -1.56 1.80 -3.88
C ASN A 157 -2.69 2.38 -3.02
N TYR A 158 -3.90 1.81 -3.09
CA TYR A 158 -4.97 2.17 -2.16
C TYR A 158 -4.67 1.75 -0.72
N THR A 159 -4.06 0.58 -0.51
CA THR A 159 -3.56 0.17 0.81
C THR A 159 -2.62 1.21 1.40
N ALA A 160 -1.61 1.61 0.64
CA ALA A 160 -0.61 2.59 1.08
C ALA A 160 -1.26 3.96 1.36
N TYR A 161 -2.24 4.36 0.56
CA TYR A 161 -3.08 5.54 0.82
C TYR A 161 -3.78 5.44 2.17
N LEU A 162 -4.50 4.34 2.45
CA LEU A 162 -5.22 4.17 3.71
C LEU A 162 -4.28 4.19 4.91
N VAL A 163 -3.19 3.42 4.85
CA VAL A 163 -2.19 3.32 5.93
C VAL A 163 -1.54 4.67 6.20
N ALA A 164 -1.10 5.39 5.16
CA ALA A 164 -0.45 6.69 5.35
C ALA A 164 -1.41 7.73 5.97
N ASN A 165 -2.66 7.81 5.51
CA ASN A 165 -3.63 8.73 6.13
C ASN A 165 -3.93 8.34 7.57
N HIS A 166 -4.05 7.04 7.87
CA HIS A 166 -4.24 6.56 9.23
C HIS A 166 -3.06 6.90 10.15
N GLN A 167 -1.83 6.76 9.67
CA GLN A 167 -0.65 7.15 10.46
C GLN A 167 -0.65 8.65 10.80
N VAL A 168 -1.08 9.50 9.87
CA VAL A 168 -1.27 10.94 10.13
C VAL A 168 -2.41 11.17 11.12
N GLU A 169 -3.55 10.48 10.95
CA GLU A 169 -4.70 10.54 11.88
C GLU A 169 -4.28 10.16 13.32
N ARG A 170 -3.43 9.13 13.47
CA ARG A 170 -2.92 8.65 14.76
C ARG A 170 -1.92 9.59 15.44
N GLN A 171 -1.31 10.53 14.73
CA GLN A 171 -0.46 11.55 15.36
C GLN A 171 -1.28 12.54 16.19
N HIS A 172 -2.58 12.66 15.94
CA HIS A 172 -3.44 13.69 16.53
C HIS A 172 -4.68 13.12 17.25
N SER A 173 -4.88 11.81 17.25
CA SER A 173 -6.04 11.15 17.85
C SER A 173 -5.64 9.98 18.75
N THR A 174 -6.24 9.92 19.94
CA THR A 174 -6.10 8.82 20.91
C THR A 174 -7.31 7.87 20.92
N CYS A 175 -8.23 8.00 19.95
CA CYS A 175 -9.46 7.23 19.88
C CYS A 175 -9.19 5.72 19.80
N GLN A 176 -9.81 4.94 20.70
CA GLN A 176 -9.71 3.48 20.78
C GLN A 176 -10.93 2.74 20.23
N SER A 177 -11.66 3.36 19.27
CA SER A 177 -12.83 2.72 18.67
C SER A 177 -12.44 1.45 17.90
N GLN A 178 -13.39 0.52 17.75
CA GLN A 178 -13.19 -0.70 16.97
C GLN A 178 -12.71 -0.42 15.54
N LEU A 179 -13.20 0.67 14.93
CA LEU A 179 -12.76 1.11 13.61
C LEU A 179 -11.28 1.53 13.61
N MET A 180 -10.81 2.21 14.66
CA MET A 180 -9.42 2.63 14.78
C MET A 180 -8.50 1.43 15.04
N ALA A 181 -8.93 0.48 15.85
CA ALA A 181 -8.25 -0.79 16.01
C ALA A 181 -8.16 -1.57 14.68
N ASN A 182 -9.21 -1.57 13.86
CA ASN A 182 -9.19 -2.20 12.53
C ASN A 182 -8.17 -1.53 11.59
N LYS A 183 -8.08 -0.19 11.59
CA LYS A 183 -7.06 0.55 10.83
C LYS A 183 -5.64 0.31 11.37
N ASP A 184 -5.47 0.20 12.70
CA ASP A 184 -4.20 -0.15 13.34
C ASP A 184 -3.75 -1.55 12.90
N SER A 185 -4.66 -2.52 12.89
CA SER A 185 -4.39 -3.89 12.43
C SER A 185 -4.02 -3.94 10.95
N LEU A 186 -4.72 -3.20 10.07
CA LEU A 186 -4.35 -3.10 8.66
C LEU A 186 -2.94 -2.50 8.50
N THR A 187 -2.62 -1.49 9.30
CA THR A 187 -1.31 -0.83 9.31
C THR A 187 -0.21 -1.81 9.73
N GLN A 188 -0.43 -2.56 10.80
CA GLN A 188 0.51 -3.58 11.27
C GLN A 188 0.75 -4.67 10.21
N TYR A 189 -0.33 -5.17 9.59
CA TYR A 189 -0.23 -6.18 8.53
C TYR A 189 0.52 -5.65 7.30
N ALA A 190 0.12 -4.48 6.79
CA ALA A 190 0.73 -3.90 5.60
C ALA A 190 2.21 -3.55 5.78
N MET A 191 2.59 -3.03 6.95
CA MET A 191 3.97 -2.63 7.23
C MET A 191 4.91 -3.81 7.51
N ALA A 192 4.40 -5.03 7.67
CA ALA A 192 5.22 -6.23 7.76
C ALA A 192 5.97 -6.54 6.46
N TYR A 193 5.51 -6.01 5.33
CA TYR A 193 6.08 -6.25 4.00
C TYR A 193 6.96 -5.07 3.54
N PRO A 194 8.28 -5.25 3.36
CA PRO A 194 9.20 -4.15 3.01
C PRO A 194 8.85 -3.41 1.71
N GLU A 195 8.26 -4.11 0.73
CA GLU A 195 7.85 -3.49 -0.53
C GLU A 195 6.68 -2.52 -0.33
N VAL A 196 5.68 -2.92 0.45
CA VAL A 196 4.53 -2.06 0.82
C VAL A 196 4.99 -0.87 1.66
N LEU A 197 5.93 -1.09 2.59
CA LEU A 197 6.52 -0.02 3.41
C LEU A 197 7.13 1.10 2.56
N LYS A 198 7.80 0.77 1.44
CA LYS A 198 8.36 1.78 0.52
C LYS A 198 7.25 2.65 -0.09
N VAL A 199 6.12 2.04 -0.47
CA VAL A 199 4.97 2.75 -1.04
C VAL A 199 4.30 3.64 0.01
N VAL A 200 4.12 3.14 1.24
CA VAL A 200 3.59 3.92 2.38
C VAL A 200 4.46 5.13 2.67
N ARG A 201 5.79 4.97 2.71
CA ARG A 201 6.73 6.08 2.92
C ARG A 201 6.61 7.15 1.83
N PHE A 202 6.53 6.74 0.57
CA PHE A 202 6.28 7.68 -0.53
C PHE A 202 4.96 8.44 -0.31
N GLN A 203 3.91 7.74 0.10
CA GLN A 203 2.60 8.34 0.32
C GLN A 203 2.59 9.31 1.50
N LEU A 204 3.31 9.04 2.59
CA LEU A 204 3.54 9.99 3.69
C LEU A 204 4.25 11.25 3.20
N SER A 205 5.35 11.10 2.47
CA SER A 205 6.06 12.26 1.87
C SER A 205 5.14 13.07 0.95
N TYR A 206 4.24 12.40 0.24
CA TYR A 206 3.23 13.08 -0.58
C TYR A 206 2.22 13.86 0.26
N LEU A 207 1.69 13.29 1.35
CA LEU A 207 0.76 13.99 2.24
C LEU A 207 1.42 15.22 2.89
N GLU A 208 2.64 15.08 3.39
CA GLU A 208 3.41 16.19 3.96
C GLU A 208 3.67 17.31 2.93
N ALA A 209 4.09 16.93 1.71
CA ALA A 209 4.32 17.89 0.64
C ALA A 209 3.04 18.60 0.20
N LYS A 210 1.92 17.87 0.16
CA LYS A 210 0.60 18.43 -0.13
C LYS A 210 0.22 19.48 0.90
N GLU A 211 0.33 19.16 2.19
CA GLU A 211 0.04 20.10 3.28
C GLU A 211 0.92 21.36 3.19
N ARG A 212 2.23 21.20 2.99
CA ARG A 212 3.16 22.33 2.83
C ARG A 212 2.79 23.20 1.63
N SER A 213 2.37 22.58 0.53
CA SER A 213 2.02 23.27 -0.72
C SER A 213 0.71 24.05 -0.65
N CYS A 214 -0.19 23.72 0.29
CA CYS A 214 -1.40 24.49 0.54
C CYS A 214 -1.12 25.89 1.11
N GLN A 215 0.08 26.13 1.63
CA GLN A 215 0.49 27.44 2.15
C GLN A 215 0.77 28.42 1.01
N SER A 216 0.29 29.65 1.14
CA SER A 216 0.45 30.70 0.12
C SER A 216 1.91 30.90 -0.29
N GLY A 217 2.19 30.83 -1.59
CA GLY A 217 3.53 30.98 -2.15
C GLY A 217 4.44 29.76 -2.02
N LYS A 218 3.95 28.64 -1.46
CA LYS A 218 4.69 27.36 -1.35
C LYS A 218 4.22 26.31 -2.34
N GLU A 219 3.55 26.68 -3.43
CA GLU A 219 3.02 25.73 -4.42
C GLU A 219 4.12 24.84 -5.03
N GLY A 220 5.36 25.34 -5.06
CA GLY A 220 6.52 24.60 -5.53
C GLY A 220 6.94 23.42 -4.64
N MET A 221 6.47 23.35 -3.39
CA MET A 221 6.78 22.25 -2.47
C MET A 221 5.94 20.99 -2.73
N ALA A 222 4.89 21.07 -3.55
CA ALA A 222 4.11 19.91 -3.93
C ALA A 222 5.00 18.88 -4.65
N LEU A 223 4.83 17.60 -4.36
CA LEU A 223 5.45 16.54 -5.16
C LEU A 223 4.83 16.48 -6.55
N VAL A 224 5.64 16.11 -7.55
CA VAL A 224 5.17 15.78 -8.90
C VAL A 224 4.13 14.66 -8.80
N GLY A 225 4.42 13.60 -8.04
CA GLY A 225 3.45 12.55 -7.72
C GLY A 225 3.13 11.58 -8.86
N PHE A 226 3.69 11.74 -10.06
CA PHE A 226 3.49 10.83 -11.19
C PHE A 226 4.75 10.69 -12.04
N GLY A 227 4.80 9.61 -12.83
CA GLY A 227 5.91 9.32 -13.75
C GLY A 227 7.24 9.07 -13.03
N ARG A 228 8.32 9.04 -13.80
CA ARG A 228 9.69 8.73 -13.34
C ARG A 228 10.17 9.64 -12.22
N HIS A 229 9.77 10.90 -12.24
CA HIS A 229 10.21 11.91 -11.25
C HIS A 229 9.15 12.20 -10.19
N ARG A 230 8.26 11.24 -9.88
CA ARG A 230 7.17 11.37 -8.91
C ARG A 230 7.60 11.87 -7.53
N SER A 231 8.84 11.57 -7.11
CA SER A 231 9.38 11.90 -5.79
C SER A 231 10.02 13.29 -5.71
N LEU A 232 10.15 14.01 -6.83
CA LEU A 232 10.66 15.38 -6.81
C LEU A 232 9.55 16.37 -6.45
N THR A 233 9.91 17.48 -5.80
CA THR A 233 9.01 18.63 -5.71
C THR A 233 8.91 19.33 -7.07
N LEU A 234 7.81 20.05 -7.30
CA LEU A 234 7.65 20.88 -8.51
C LEU A 234 8.79 21.90 -8.64
N GLN A 235 9.28 22.43 -7.52
CA GLN A 235 10.41 23.35 -7.49
C GLN A 235 11.72 22.69 -7.89
N ASP A 236 12.03 21.52 -7.34
CA ASP A 236 13.27 20.79 -7.65
C ASP A 236 13.26 20.29 -9.08
N LEU A 237 12.11 19.78 -9.54
CA LEU A 237 11.88 19.42 -10.93
C LEU A 237 12.22 20.59 -11.87
N TYR A 238 11.71 21.79 -11.57
CA TYR A 238 11.89 22.96 -12.42
C TYR A 238 13.29 23.60 -12.35
N ASN A 239 13.96 23.49 -11.20
CA ASN A 239 15.27 24.11 -10.97
C ASN A 239 16.44 23.16 -11.25
N SER A 240 16.18 21.88 -11.51
CA SER A 240 17.20 20.88 -11.80
C SER A 240 18.10 21.29 -12.96
N LYS A 241 19.38 20.93 -12.84
CA LYS A 241 20.38 21.05 -13.91
C LYS A 241 20.61 19.74 -14.65
N ASN A 242 19.96 18.65 -14.23
CA ASN A 242 20.09 17.35 -14.86
C ASN A 242 19.37 17.34 -16.22
N THR A 243 20.08 16.94 -17.27
CA THR A 243 19.58 16.93 -18.65
C THR A 243 18.34 16.05 -18.84
N ASP A 244 18.23 14.91 -18.14
CA ASP A 244 17.05 14.03 -18.18
C ASP A 244 15.82 14.76 -17.60
N ILE A 245 15.98 15.39 -16.43
CA ILE A 245 14.91 16.16 -15.79
C ILE A 245 14.50 17.38 -16.65
N ILE A 246 15.47 18.08 -17.24
CA ILE A 246 15.20 19.21 -18.15
C ILE A 246 14.38 18.75 -19.35
N SER A 247 14.73 17.59 -19.93
CA SER A 247 14.00 16.99 -21.04
C SER A 247 12.57 16.63 -20.64
N TYR A 248 12.38 16.05 -19.45
CA TYR A 248 11.07 15.74 -18.89
C TYR A 248 10.21 17.00 -18.68
N VAL A 249 10.78 18.10 -18.17
CA VAL A 249 10.06 19.38 -18.03
C VAL A 249 9.61 19.93 -19.39
N ASN A 250 10.44 19.80 -20.44
CA ASN A 250 10.07 20.20 -21.79
C ASN A 250 8.95 19.33 -22.37
N TYR A 251 8.99 18.02 -22.12
CA TYR A 251 7.93 17.07 -22.48
C TYR A 251 6.60 17.45 -21.81
N LEU A 252 6.58 17.65 -20.48
CA LEU A 252 5.37 18.04 -19.75
C LEU A 252 4.77 19.34 -20.31
N ARG A 253 5.60 20.31 -20.69
CA ARG A 253 5.13 21.57 -21.29
C ARG A 253 4.33 21.33 -22.57
N GLY A 254 4.73 20.35 -23.38
CA GLY A 254 4.05 19.96 -24.62
C GLY A 254 2.71 19.24 -24.38
N MET A 255 2.54 18.60 -23.22
CA MET A 255 1.34 17.80 -22.90
C MET A 255 0.10 18.60 -22.49
N LYS A 256 0.15 19.93 -22.52
CA LYS A 256 -0.94 20.78 -21.99
C LYS A 256 -2.32 20.44 -22.58
N SER A 257 -2.39 20.15 -23.88
CA SER A 257 -3.64 19.79 -24.56
C SER A 257 -4.12 18.36 -24.28
N ALA A 258 -3.21 17.46 -23.92
CA ALA A 258 -3.51 16.04 -23.69
C ALA A 258 -3.77 15.72 -22.20
N CYS A 259 -3.54 16.67 -21.29
CA CYS A 259 -3.68 16.41 -19.86
C CYS A 259 -5.14 16.41 -19.40
N LYS A 260 -5.49 15.46 -18.52
CA LYS A 260 -6.82 15.39 -17.90
C LYS A 260 -7.00 16.56 -16.92
N LYS A 261 -8.16 17.23 -16.98
CA LYS A 261 -8.49 18.32 -16.06
C LYS A 261 -8.52 17.82 -14.60
N GLY A 262 -7.94 18.61 -13.69
CA GLY A 262 -7.79 18.27 -12.27
C GLY A 262 -6.73 17.21 -11.97
N SER A 263 -5.94 16.81 -12.97
CA SER A 263 -4.85 15.84 -12.75
C SER A 263 -3.60 16.50 -12.15
N ARG A 264 -2.80 15.68 -11.46
CA ARG A 264 -1.46 16.08 -10.98
C ARG A 264 -0.56 16.60 -12.11
N MET A 265 -0.73 16.08 -13.33
CA MET A 265 -0.02 16.55 -14.51
C MET A 265 -0.41 17.97 -14.89
N GLU A 266 -1.70 18.30 -14.84
CA GLU A 266 -2.17 19.67 -15.10
C GLU A 266 -1.56 20.65 -14.09
N ASP A 267 -1.54 20.29 -12.80
CA ASP A 267 -0.96 21.11 -11.74
C ASP A 267 0.53 21.37 -11.96
N ALA A 268 1.29 20.33 -12.33
CA ALA A 268 2.71 20.45 -12.66
C ALA A 268 2.95 21.36 -13.87
N ILE A 269 2.17 21.18 -14.94
CA ILE A 269 2.24 22.03 -16.14
C ILE A 269 1.93 23.49 -15.76
N ARG A 270 0.86 23.73 -15.00
CA ARG A 270 0.44 25.05 -14.54
C ARG A 270 1.57 25.75 -13.77
N TYR A 271 2.21 25.04 -12.84
CA TYR A 271 3.35 25.55 -12.08
C TYR A 271 4.53 25.94 -12.99
N ILE A 272 4.90 25.08 -13.94
CA ILE A 272 5.98 25.33 -14.91
C ILE A 272 5.71 26.62 -15.70
N PHE A 273 4.50 26.78 -16.26
CA PHE A 273 4.11 27.97 -17.02
C PHE A 273 4.16 29.25 -16.16
N GLN A 274 3.65 29.20 -14.93
CA GLN A 274 3.70 30.35 -14.01
C GLN A 274 5.15 30.76 -13.70
N ARG A 275 6.05 29.81 -13.47
CA ARG A 275 7.46 30.08 -13.22
C ARG A 275 8.17 30.69 -14.43
N HIS A 276 7.89 30.21 -15.65
CA HIS A 276 8.40 30.84 -16.87
C HIS A 276 7.93 32.28 -17.04
N LYS A 277 6.63 32.55 -16.81
CA LYS A 277 6.09 33.92 -16.84
C LYS A 277 6.79 34.81 -15.82
N LYS A 278 6.98 34.34 -14.57
CA LYS A 278 7.72 35.06 -13.52
C LYS A 278 9.18 35.32 -13.92
N LYS A 279 9.90 34.33 -14.47
CA LYS A 279 11.30 34.50 -14.96
C LYS A 279 11.37 35.51 -16.12
N ALA A 280 10.44 35.47 -17.07
CA ALA A 280 10.40 36.42 -18.19
C ALA A 280 10.14 37.86 -17.72
N VAL A 281 9.21 38.06 -16.79
CA VAL A 281 8.94 39.37 -16.17
C VAL A 281 10.18 39.88 -15.42
N ARG A 282 10.86 39.04 -14.64
CA ARG A 282 12.11 39.41 -13.95
C ARG A 282 13.19 39.84 -14.96
N LYS A 283 13.43 39.06 -16.02
CA LYS A 283 14.38 39.43 -17.10
C LYS A 283 14.03 40.78 -17.75
N ARG A 284 12.75 41.04 -18.05
CA ARG A 284 12.29 42.33 -18.60
C ARG A 284 12.53 43.48 -17.63
N LYS A 285 12.26 43.31 -16.33
CA LYS A 285 12.53 44.32 -15.29
C LYS A 285 14.03 44.61 -15.16
N THR A 286 14.89 43.59 -15.19
CA THR A 286 16.35 43.78 -15.15
C THR A 286 16.86 44.55 -16.37
N LYS A 287 16.41 44.19 -17.58
CA LYS A 287 16.74 44.93 -18.82
C LYS A 287 16.29 46.39 -18.73
N ARG A 288 15.07 46.68 -18.25
CA ARG A 288 14.59 48.06 -18.07
C ARG A 288 15.42 48.87 -17.07
N LYS A 289 15.86 48.26 -15.96
CA LYS A 289 16.75 48.91 -14.99
C LYS A 289 18.13 49.22 -15.59
N GLN A 290 18.70 48.30 -16.37
CA GLN A 290 19.96 48.53 -17.07
C GLN A 290 19.88 49.68 -18.08
N VAL A 291 18.80 49.75 -18.87
CA VAL A 291 18.55 50.84 -19.83
C VAL A 291 18.35 52.18 -19.14
N HIS A 292 17.66 52.21 -17.98
CA HIS A 292 17.49 53.45 -17.23
C HIS A 292 18.81 53.96 -16.61
N ASN A 293 19.67 53.05 -16.13
CA ASN A 293 21.00 53.43 -15.61
C ASN A 293 21.94 53.92 -16.70
N THR A 294 22.00 53.28 -17.87
CA THR A 294 22.81 53.75 -19.00
C THR A 294 22.32 55.10 -19.54
N ARG A 295 21.00 55.34 -19.55
CA ARG A 295 20.44 56.64 -19.93
C ARG A 295 20.75 57.75 -18.92
N ARG A 296 20.78 57.46 -17.61
CA ARG A 296 21.20 58.42 -16.58
C ARG A 296 22.69 58.76 -16.66
N GLN A 297 23.56 57.77 -16.88
CA GLN A 297 25.00 57.98 -17.03
C GLN A 297 25.35 58.84 -18.25
N SER A 298 24.69 58.61 -19.39
CA SER A 298 24.88 59.40 -20.62
C SER A 298 24.35 60.84 -20.51
N THR A 299 23.27 61.08 -19.76
CA THR A 299 22.82 62.46 -19.47
C THR A 299 23.76 63.20 -18.53
N SER A 300 24.45 62.50 -17.62
CA SER A 300 25.40 63.12 -16.68
C SER A 300 26.72 63.52 -17.38
N THR A 301 27.24 62.68 -18.26
CA THR A 301 28.45 62.99 -19.06
C THR A 301 28.21 64.09 -20.08
N SER A 302 27.02 64.15 -20.69
CA SER A 302 26.64 65.23 -21.61
C SER A 302 26.49 66.59 -20.89
N ARG A 303 26.01 66.59 -19.63
CA ARG A 303 25.91 67.81 -18.80
C ARG A 303 27.29 68.37 -18.44
N MET A 304 28.24 67.51 -18.05
CA MET A 304 29.61 67.92 -17.74
C MET A 304 30.37 68.49 -18.94
N HIS A 305 30.18 67.93 -20.15
CA HIS A 305 30.81 68.49 -21.35
C HIS A 305 30.25 69.86 -21.76
N LYS A 306 28.96 70.13 -21.54
CA LYS A 306 28.37 71.46 -21.81
C LYS A 306 28.78 72.53 -20.78
N GLU A 307 29.06 72.15 -19.54
CA GLU A 307 29.54 73.08 -18.50
C GLU A 307 31.00 73.50 -18.73
N ASN A 308 31.86 72.59 -19.21
CA ASN A 308 33.25 72.89 -19.54
C ASN A 308 33.42 73.72 -20.83
N ALA A 309 32.44 73.68 -21.75
CA ALA A 309 32.47 74.48 -22.98
C ALA A 309 32.03 75.94 -22.80
N LYS A 310 31.43 76.29 -21.65
CA LYS A 310 31.02 77.67 -21.30
C LYS A 310 32.06 78.44 -20.47
N LYS A 311 33.22 77.83 -20.20
CA LYS A 311 34.33 78.42 -19.40
C LYS A 311 35.58 78.76 -20.22
N LYS A 312 35.46 78.85 -21.54
CA LYS A 312 36.51 79.39 -22.42
C LYS A 312 36.03 80.66 -23.09
#